data_AF-G0MNS0-F1
#
_entry.id   AF-G0MNS0-F1
#
_cell.length_a   1.000
_cell.length_b   1.000
_cell.length_c   1.000
_cell.angle_alpha   90.00
_cell.angle_beta   90.00
_cell.angle_gamma   90.00
#
_symmetry.space_group_name_H-M   'P 1'
#
loop_
_entity.id
_entity.type
_entity.pdbx_description
1 polymer ?
#
loop_
_entity_poly.entity_id
_entity_poly.type
_entity_poly.pdbx_seq_one_letter_code
_entity_poly.pdbx_strand_id
1 'polypeptide(L)'
;MTERKPGLLVLSNQNVENLKILLRLSSERGDERLYISLSPELPRTDEIISKVYLSSASICPNTDVRVLVRPPTLNDFDLIGDEKATNETPPKKYKKVVLGGTFDRLHNGHKVLLNKAAELASEEIVVGVTDKEMIIRNDEILKETKISSSSRRREDLGRLLRPVSGNTKNSKLPYFLNLSGGIASGKKGVANYLKQKYGFEVIDWDQLAEEERKTIFERSSRLSSGKVVVLRSSLPIENNSISELWTTFIPPIEAIRRFSLRNGITEEEAKNQISQQVSNKERIDRSHVVFCTLWNEQETRSQVDKAVASLMQRI
;
A
#
# COMPACT_ATOMS: atom_id res chain seq x y z
N MET A 1 -5.23 6.06 43.38
CA MET A 1 -5.16 6.61 42.00
C MET A 1 -6.32 6.00 41.24
N THR A 2 -7.28 6.79 40.80
CA THR A 2 -8.36 6.30 39.93
C THR A 2 -7.75 5.86 38.60
N GLU A 3 -7.90 4.58 38.27
CA GLU A 3 -7.50 4.03 36.98
C GLU A 3 -8.19 4.81 35.86
N ARG A 4 -7.40 5.38 34.95
CA ARG A 4 -7.94 6.14 33.83
C ARG A 4 -8.60 5.17 32.84
N LYS A 5 -9.87 5.43 32.50
CA LYS A 5 -10.62 4.56 31.59
C LYS A 5 -10.08 4.70 30.17
N PRO A 6 -10.08 3.60 29.38
CA PRO A 6 -9.70 3.66 27.98
C PRO A 6 -10.65 4.56 27.18
N GLY A 7 -10.12 5.21 26.15
CA GLY A 7 -10.90 6.02 25.24
C GLY A 7 -11.89 5.20 24.40
N LEU A 8 -13.10 5.73 24.22
CA LEU A 8 -14.12 5.22 23.31
C LEU A 8 -14.51 6.29 22.31
N LEU A 9 -14.33 6.00 21.03
CA LEU A 9 -14.80 6.83 19.92
C LEU A 9 -16.02 6.16 19.27
N VAL A 10 -17.10 6.89 19.08
CA VAL A 10 -18.28 6.42 18.34
C VAL A 10 -18.26 7.04 16.95
N LEU A 11 -18.18 6.22 15.91
CA LEU A 11 -18.22 6.67 14.52
C LEU A 11 -19.62 6.57 13.95
N SER A 12 -20.12 7.66 13.37
CA SER A 12 -21.40 7.78 12.70
C SER A 12 -21.21 8.34 11.28
N ASN A 13 -22.29 8.40 10.50
CA ASN A 13 -22.27 9.10 9.20
C ASN A 13 -21.89 10.58 9.33
N GLN A 14 -22.06 11.18 10.51
CA GLN A 14 -21.82 12.60 10.76
C GLN A 14 -20.33 12.92 10.98
N ASN A 15 -19.56 11.95 11.51
CA ASN A 15 -18.18 12.20 11.94
C ASN A 15 -17.12 11.29 11.27
N VAL A 16 -17.51 10.35 10.42
CA VAL A 16 -16.59 9.42 9.75
C VAL A 16 -15.53 10.14 8.89
N GLU A 17 -15.86 11.30 8.32
CA GLU A 17 -14.91 12.12 7.57
C GLU A 17 -13.91 12.85 8.48
N ASN A 18 -14.32 13.12 9.73
CA ASN A 18 -13.48 13.73 10.76
C ASN A 18 -12.64 12.70 11.54
N LEU A 19 -12.65 11.43 11.14
CA LEU A 19 -11.92 10.33 11.78
C LEU A 19 -10.46 10.69 12.09
N LYS A 20 -9.76 11.37 11.16
CA LYS A 20 -8.36 11.75 11.36
C LYS A 20 -8.16 12.71 12.55
N ILE A 21 -9.07 13.66 12.73
CA ILE A 21 -9.04 14.63 13.82
C ILE A 21 -9.34 13.91 15.14
N LEU A 22 -10.36 13.05 15.15
CA LEU A 22 -10.77 12.28 16.34
C LEU A 22 -9.67 11.32 16.80
N LEU A 23 -8.93 10.70 15.86
CA LEU A 23 -7.76 9.88 16.18
C LEU A 23 -6.60 10.70 16.75
N ARG A 24 -6.38 11.94 16.30
CA ARG A 24 -5.37 12.83 16.90
C ARG A 24 -5.71 13.19 18.33
N LEU A 25 -6.97 13.57 18.58
CA LEU A 25 -7.46 13.85 19.94
C LEU A 25 -7.25 12.65 20.87
N SER A 26 -7.53 11.44 20.39
CA SER A 26 -7.24 10.22 21.16
C SER A 26 -5.75 9.98 21.37
N SER A 27 -4.89 10.32 20.41
CA SER A 27 -3.45 10.17 20.54
C SER A 27 -2.86 11.13 21.58
N GLU A 28 -3.36 12.37 21.61
CA GLU A 28 -2.95 13.41 22.56
C GLU A 28 -3.35 13.07 24.00
N ARG A 29 -4.44 12.30 24.17
CA ARG A 29 -4.80 11.74 25.49
C ARG A 29 -3.73 10.80 26.04
N GLY A 30 -2.92 10.17 25.18
CA GLY A 30 -1.88 9.22 25.58
C GLY A 30 -2.41 7.85 26.00
N ASP A 31 -3.61 7.49 25.57
CA ASP A 31 -4.23 6.20 25.92
C ASP A 31 -3.49 5.06 25.18
N GLU A 32 -3.13 3.98 25.90
CA GLU A 32 -2.50 2.79 25.30
C GLU A 32 -3.47 2.05 24.35
N ARG A 33 -4.77 2.18 24.60
CA ARG A 33 -5.84 1.53 23.83
C ARG A 33 -6.95 2.53 23.52
N LEU A 34 -7.42 2.46 22.28
CA LEU A 34 -8.60 3.18 21.81
C LEU A 34 -9.61 2.18 21.28
N TYR A 35 -10.84 2.27 21.77
CA TYR A 35 -11.96 1.48 21.28
C TYR A 35 -12.82 2.33 20.35
N ILE A 36 -13.23 1.73 19.23
CA ILE A 36 -14.07 2.41 18.24
C ILE A 36 -15.36 1.62 18.10
N SER A 37 -16.49 2.23 18.43
CA SER A 37 -17.82 1.70 18.15
C SER A 37 -18.36 2.32 16.86
N LEU A 38 -19.11 1.55 16.08
CA LEU A 38 -19.81 2.08 14.91
C LEU A 38 -21.28 2.27 15.26
N SER A 39 -21.83 3.43 14.94
CA SER A 39 -23.26 3.71 15.02
C SER A 39 -24.04 2.77 14.07
N PRO A 40 -25.27 2.34 14.42
CA PRO A 40 -26.11 1.49 13.56
C PRO A 40 -26.37 2.09 12.18
N GLU A 41 -26.37 3.43 12.10
CA GLU A 41 -26.57 4.16 10.85
C GLU A 41 -25.37 4.08 9.92
N LEU A 42 -24.17 3.81 10.45
CA LEU A 42 -22.94 3.68 9.68
C LEU A 42 -22.74 2.20 9.30
N PRO A 43 -22.99 1.81 8.04
CA PRO A 43 -22.93 0.42 7.64
C PRO A 43 -21.51 -0.13 7.85
N ARG A 44 -21.41 -1.28 8.52
CA ARG A 44 -20.14 -1.91 8.82
C ARG A 44 -19.55 -2.61 7.60
N THR A 45 -18.93 -1.84 6.71
CA THR A 45 -18.27 -2.34 5.50
C THR A 45 -16.78 -2.61 5.73
N ASP A 46 -16.20 -3.51 4.93
CA ASP A 46 -14.75 -3.78 4.96
C ASP A 46 -13.93 -2.52 4.67
N GLU A 47 -14.47 -1.60 3.86
CA GLU A 47 -13.88 -0.31 3.54
C GLU A 47 -13.76 0.59 4.77
N ILE A 48 -14.82 0.72 5.58
CA ILE A 48 -14.80 1.54 6.80
C ILE A 48 -13.86 0.96 7.83
N ILE A 49 -13.92 -0.35 8.06
CA ILE A 49 -13.03 -1.03 9.01
C ILE A 49 -11.56 -0.86 8.57
N SER A 50 -11.28 -0.98 7.27
CA SER A 50 -9.95 -0.74 6.71
C SER A 50 -9.53 0.73 6.87
N LYS A 51 -10.41 1.69 6.58
CA LYS A 51 -10.17 3.13 6.75
C LYS A 51 -9.78 3.46 8.20
N VAL A 52 -10.45 2.87 9.18
CA VAL A 52 -10.14 3.02 10.61
C VAL A 52 -8.75 2.48 10.95
N TYR A 53 -8.46 1.24 10.58
CA TYR A 53 -7.17 0.62 10.90
C TYR A 53 -5.98 1.23 10.14
N LEU A 54 -6.20 1.75 8.93
CA LEU A 54 -5.19 2.48 8.16
C LEU A 54 -4.92 3.86 8.77
N SER A 55 -5.99 4.63 9.03
CA SER A 55 -5.87 5.98 9.58
C SER A 55 -5.21 5.96 10.96
N SER A 56 -5.57 4.99 11.82
CA SER A 56 -4.95 4.83 13.14
C SER A 56 -3.47 4.47 13.06
N ALA A 57 -3.08 3.53 12.19
CA ALA A 57 -1.67 3.16 12.02
C ALA A 57 -0.79 4.35 11.57
N SER A 58 -1.37 5.31 10.86
CA SER A 58 -0.68 6.53 10.40
C SER A 58 -0.66 7.62 11.47
N ILE A 59 -1.76 7.82 12.19
CA ILE A 59 -1.97 8.98 13.07
C ILE A 59 -1.58 8.70 14.53
N CYS A 60 -1.89 7.50 15.03
CA CYS A 60 -1.62 7.09 16.41
C CYS A 60 -0.92 5.71 16.42
N PRO A 61 0.32 5.62 15.89
CA PRO A 61 1.02 4.35 15.69
C PRO A 61 1.31 3.58 16.98
N ASN A 62 1.31 4.26 18.13
CA ASN A 62 1.59 3.68 19.44
C ASN A 62 0.32 3.30 20.22
N THR A 63 -0.88 3.59 19.69
CA THR A 63 -2.16 3.27 20.34
C THR A 63 -2.74 2.00 19.73
N ASP A 64 -3.07 1.01 20.58
CA ASP A 64 -3.74 -0.21 20.15
C ASP A 64 -5.23 0.07 19.88
N VAL A 65 -5.54 0.40 18.63
CA VAL A 65 -6.92 0.64 18.19
C VAL A 65 -7.68 -0.67 17.98
N ARG A 66 -8.91 -0.74 18.51
CA ARG A 66 -9.81 -1.89 18.42
C ARG A 66 -11.22 -1.46 18.04
N VAL A 67 -11.70 -1.92 16.89
CA VAL A 67 -13.12 -1.74 16.54
C VAL A 67 -13.95 -2.75 17.32
N LEU A 68 -14.98 -2.26 18.00
CA LEU A 68 -15.91 -3.08 18.74
C LEU A 68 -16.92 -3.74 17.81
N VAL A 69 -17.27 -4.98 18.13
CA VAL A 69 -18.29 -5.77 17.42
C VAL A 69 -19.63 -5.74 18.17
N ARG A 70 -19.57 -5.45 19.47
CA ARG A 70 -20.73 -5.30 20.35
C ARG A 70 -20.73 -3.89 20.94
N PRO A 71 -21.91 -3.32 21.22
CA PRO A 71 -22.03 -2.07 21.95
C PRO A 71 -21.19 -2.11 23.24
N PRO A 72 -20.38 -1.09 23.52
CA PRO A 72 -19.67 -0.97 24.79
C PRO A 72 -20.64 -0.67 25.93
N THR A 73 -20.34 -1.16 27.13
CA THR A 73 -20.94 -0.64 28.35
C THR A 73 -20.29 0.70 28.67
N LEU A 74 -21.02 1.80 28.51
CA LEU A 74 -20.48 3.18 28.56
C LEU A 74 -19.74 3.52 29.86
N ASN A 75 -20.04 2.83 30.96
CA ASN A 75 -19.38 3.06 32.24
C ASN A 75 -17.90 2.65 32.26
N ASP A 76 -17.43 1.87 31.28
CA ASP A 76 -16.06 1.36 31.25
C ASP A 76 -15.11 2.27 30.42
N PHE A 77 -15.63 3.32 29.79
CA PHE A 77 -14.88 4.11 28.83
C PHE A 77 -15.01 5.63 29.05
N ASP A 78 -14.00 6.36 28.60
CA ASP A 78 -14.07 7.80 28.43
C ASP A 78 -14.46 8.12 26.98
N LEU A 79 -15.59 8.80 26.78
CA LEU A 79 -16.07 9.14 25.45
C LEU A 79 -15.18 10.19 24.78
N ILE A 80 -14.87 9.98 23.50
CA ILE A 80 -14.13 10.89 22.63
C ILE A 80 -15.08 11.38 21.54
N GLY A 81 -15.36 12.69 21.57
CA GLY A 81 -16.34 13.34 20.71
C GLY A 81 -17.75 13.34 21.32
N ASP A 82 -18.72 13.79 20.53
CA ASP A 82 -20.08 14.08 21.00
C ASP A 82 -21.10 12.96 20.75
N GLU A 83 -20.69 11.93 19.99
CA GLU A 83 -21.55 10.82 19.57
C GLU A 83 -21.74 9.78 20.68
N LYS A 84 -22.99 9.32 20.90
CA LYS A 84 -23.31 8.33 21.93
C LYS A 84 -23.41 6.93 21.36
N ALA A 85 -22.94 5.93 22.12
CA ALA A 85 -23.09 4.53 21.72
C ALA A 85 -24.56 4.08 21.90
N THR A 86 -25.05 3.31 20.93
CA THR A 86 -26.38 2.68 20.95
C THR A 86 -26.27 1.19 21.25
N ASN A 87 -27.31 0.60 21.84
CA ASN A 87 -27.31 -0.80 22.28
C ASN A 87 -27.72 -1.83 21.21
N GLU A 88 -27.83 -1.43 19.95
CA GLU A 88 -28.27 -2.34 18.89
C GLU A 88 -27.11 -3.20 18.36
N THR A 89 -27.31 -4.51 18.37
CA THR A 89 -26.40 -5.47 17.72
C THR A 89 -27.02 -5.98 16.43
N PRO A 90 -26.30 -5.97 15.30
CA PRO A 90 -26.78 -6.58 14.07
C PRO A 90 -26.97 -8.10 14.25
N PRO A 91 -27.96 -8.70 13.54
CA PRO A 91 -28.22 -10.13 13.63
C PRO A 91 -27.03 -10.94 13.09
N LYS A 92 -26.68 -12.01 13.81
CA LYS A 92 -25.63 -12.95 13.41
C LYS A 92 -26.13 -13.88 12.31
N LYS A 93 -25.28 -14.18 11.34
CA LYS A 93 -25.65 -14.95 10.14
C LYS A 93 -25.31 -16.44 10.26
N TYR A 94 -24.25 -16.79 10.97
CA TYR A 94 -23.73 -18.15 11.04
C TYR A 94 -23.47 -18.58 12.48
N LYS A 95 -23.68 -19.86 12.80
CA LYS A 95 -23.32 -20.41 14.12
C LYS A 95 -21.82 -20.42 14.33
N LYS A 96 -21.10 -20.94 13.34
CA LYS A 96 -19.65 -21.08 13.35
C LYS A 96 -19.05 -20.38 12.14
N VAL A 97 -17.94 -19.68 12.34
CA VAL A 97 -17.15 -19.07 11.25
C VAL A 97 -15.72 -19.57 11.36
N VAL A 98 -15.16 -20.05 10.24
CA VAL A 98 -13.77 -20.50 10.16
C VAL A 98 -12.99 -19.47 9.35
N LEU A 99 -11.89 -18.99 9.91
CA LEU A 99 -10.98 -18.08 9.22
C LEU A 99 -9.77 -18.85 8.69
N GLY A 100 -9.58 -18.79 7.36
CA GLY A 100 -8.34 -19.19 6.72
C GLY A 100 -7.31 -18.06 6.77
N GLY A 101 -6.09 -18.34 7.21
CA GLY A 101 -4.99 -17.38 7.29
C GLY A 101 -3.83 -17.91 8.11
N THR A 102 -2.65 -17.28 7.99
CA THR A 102 -1.48 -17.57 8.83
C THR A 102 -1.48 -16.62 10.03
N PHE A 103 -2.41 -16.83 10.97
CA PHE A 103 -2.52 -15.94 12.13
C PHE A 103 -1.32 -16.13 13.05
N ASP A 104 -0.51 -15.09 13.17
CA ASP A 104 0.72 -15.09 13.97
C ASP A 104 0.69 -13.94 15.00
N ARG A 105 1.59 -12.96 14.89
CA ARG A 105 1.54 -11.73 15.69
C ARG A 105 0.35 -10.90 15.20
N LEU A 106 -0.65 -10.70 16.06
CA LEU A 106 -1.85 -9.95 15.73
C LEU A 106 -1.52 -8.52 15.24
N HIS A 107 -1.72 -8.29 13.95
CA HIS A 107 -1.62 -6.98 13.31
C HIS A 107 -2.97 -6.56 12.73
N ASN A 108 -3.08 -5.33 12.22
CA ASN A 108 -4.35 -4.77 11.74
C ASN A 108 -5.10 -5.65 10.72
N GLY A 109 -4.40 -6.33 9.79
CA GLY A 109 -5.05 -7.30 8.89
C GLY A 109 -5.80 -8.43 9.59
N HIS A 110 -5.22 -9.06 10.61
CA HIS A 110 -5.90 -10.07 11.42
C HIS A 110 -7.09 -9.47 12.18
N LYS A 111 -6.96 -8.23 12.68
CA LYS A 111 -8.05 -7.54 13.36
C LYS A 111 -9.26 -7.31 12.46
N VAL A 112 -9.07 -7.03 11.17
CA VAL A 112 -10.15 -6.90 10.17
C VAL A 112 -10.89 -8.22 10.02
N LEU A 113 -10.17 -9.33 9.77
CA LEU A 113 -10.75 -10.66 9.58
C LEU A 113 -11.48 -11.17 10.84
N LEU A 114 -10.88 -11.00 12.01
CA LEU A 114 -11.49 -11.37 13.29
C LEU A 114 -12.74 -10.54 13.57
N ASN A 115 -12.71 -9.24 13.26
CA ASN A 115 -13.89 -8.38 13.40
C ASN A 115 -15.04 -8.86 12.51
N LYS A 116 -14.76 -9.25 11.27
CA LYS A 116 -15.79 -9.75 10.36
C LYS A 116 -16.32 -11.12 10.80
N ALA A 117 -15.43 -12.02 11.25
CA ALA A 117 -15.86 -13.30 11.80
C ALA A 117 -16.74 -13.14 13.04
N ALA A 118 -16.35 -12.26 13.96
CA ALA A 118 -17.12 -11.98 15.15
C ALA A 118 -18.44 -11.28 14.86
N GLU A 119 -18.52 -10.48 13.79
CA GLU A 119 -19.77 -9.90 13.30
C GLU A 119 -20.72 -10.98 12.81
N LEU A 120 -20.21 -11.99 12.11
CA LEU A 120 -21.00 -13.02 11.44
C LEU A 120 -21.37 -14.22 12.33
N ALA A 121 -20.49 -14.59 13.27
CA ALA A 121 -20.62 -15.76 14.13
C ALA A 121 -21.51 -15.50 15.35
N SER A 122 -22.43 -16.42 15.65
CA SER A 122 -23.25 -16.40 16.87
C SER A 122 -22.67 -17.23 18.02
N GLU A 123 -21.91 -18.28 17.72
CA GLU A 123 -21.42 -19.23 18.74
C GLU A 123 -19.89 -19.35 18.72
N GLU A 124 -19.29 -19.69 17.58
CA GLU A 124 -17.88 -20.07 17.52
C GLU A 124 -17.12 -19.41 16.36
N ILE A 125 -15.88 -19.02 16.63
CA ILE A 125 -14.91 -18.60 15.63
C ILE A 125 -13.70 -19.53 15.72
N VAL A 126 -13.38 -20.20 14.62
CA VAL A 126 -12.21 -21.07 14.53
C VAL A 126 -11.13 -20.38 13.70
N VAL A 127 -9.92 -20.33 14.25
CA VAL A 127 -8.77 -19.67 13.61
C VAL A 127 -7.56 -20.59 13.69
N GLY A 128 -6.91 -20.83 12.56
CA GLY A 128 -5.61 -21.51 12.54
C GLY A 128 -4.50 -20.54 12.96
N VAL A 129 -3.81 -20.84 14.05
CA VAL A 129 -2.65 -20.06 14.52
C VAL A 129 -1.37 -20.71 14.02
N THR A 130 -0.46 -19.89 13.54
CA THR A 130 0.84 -20.27 13.01
C THR A 130 1.92 -20.04 14.05
N ASP A 131 2.77 -21.03 14.31
CA ASP A 131 3.87 -20.94 15.29
C ASP A 131 5.24 -20.69 14.63
N LYS A 132 6.22 -20.27 15.44
CA LYS A 132 7.52 -19.65 15.13
C LYS A 132 8.26 -20.16 13.89
N GLU A 133 8.28 -21.46 13.60
CA GLU A 133 8.99 -21.98 12.41
C GLU A 133 8.37 -21.53 11.08
N MET A 134 7.05 -21.30 11.02
CA MET A 134 6.36 -20.78 9.83
C MET A 134 6.28 -19.24 9.82
N ILE A 135 6.53 -18.57 10.96
CA ILE A 135 6.66 -17.10 11.07
C ILE A 135 8.06 -16.64 10.63
N ILE A 136 9.10 -17.41 10.96
CA ILE A 136 10.52 -17.10 10.68
C ILE A 136 10.92 -17.48 9.25
N ARG A 137 10.16 -18.35 8.59
CA ARG A 137 10.36 -18.56 7.15
C ARG A 137 10.14 -17.23 6.45
N ASN A 138 11.24 -16.64 5.98
CA ASN A 138 11.23 -15.84 4.77
C ASN A 138 10.26 -16.53 3.84
N ASP A 139 9.19 -15.86 3.44
CA ASP A 139 8.27 -16.43 2.48
C ASP A 139 9.12 -16.92 1.31
N GLU A 140 9.37 -18.22 1.15
CA GLU A 140 10.38 -18.68 0.18
C GLU A 140 9.96 -18.34 -1.26
N ILE A 141 8.66 -18.04 -1.42
CA ILE A 141 8.01 -17.60 -2.64
C ILE A 141 8.12 -16.07 -2.80
N LEU A 142 8.02 -15.28 -1.71
CA LEU A 142 8.06 -13.80 -1.78
C LEU A 142 9.39 -13.15 -1.33
N LYS A 143 10.29 -13.88 -0.69
CA LYS A 143 11.52 -13.43 0.00
C LYS A 143 11.34 -12.16 0.84
N GLU A 144 10.23 -12.06 1.59
CA GLU A 144 9.90 -10.88 2.40
C GLU A 144 9.68 -11.23 3.88
N THR A 145 10.18 -10.38 4.77
CA THR A 145 9.94 -10.45 6.21
C THR A 145 8.60 -9.78 6.53
N LYS A 146 7.58 -10.58 6.93
CA LYS A 146 6.25 -10.08 7.29
C LYS A 146 6.26 -9.37 8.65
N ILE A 147 6.71 -8.11 8.69
CA ILE A 147 6.72 -7.31 9.93
C ILE A 147 5.81 -6.06 9.84
N SER A 148 5.36 -5.66 8.65
CA SER A 148 4.38 -4.58 8.47
C SER A 148 3.10 -5.06 7.80
N SER A 149 1.93 -4.66 8.33
CA SER A 149 0.62 -4.99 7.75
C SER A 149 0.57 -4.70 6.24
N SER A 150 0.02 -5.63 5.46
CA SER A 150 -0.12 -5.49 4.00
C SER A 150 -0.78 -4.17 3.58
N SER A 151 -1.61 -3.60 4.47
CA SER A 151 -2.31 -2.34 4.28
C SER A 151 -1.38 -1.11 4.31
N ARG A 152 -0.38 -1.05 5.21
CA ARG A 152 0.58 0.07 5.26
C ARG A 152 1.47 0.08 4.01
N ARG A 153 1.98 -1.10 3.63
CA ARG A 153 2.76 -1.27 2.39
C ARG A 153 1.96 -0.87 1.15
N ARG A 154 0.65 -1.13 1.14
CA ARG A 154 -0.24 -0.70 0.05
C ARG A 154 -0.44 0.83 0.02
N GLU A 155 -0.48 1.47 1.19
CA GLU A 155 -0.60 2.94 1.27
C GLU A 155 0.67 3.67 0.79
N ASP A 156 1.82 3.03 0.96
CA ASP A 156 3.13 3.53 0.54
C ASP A 156 3.37 3.43 -0.98
N LEU A 157 2.57 2.64 -1.70
CA LEU A 157 2.61 2.60 -3.16
C LEU A 157 2.26 3.97 -3.75
N GLY A 158 3.06 4.40 -4.73
CA GLY A 158 2.96 5.73 -5.33
C GLY A 158 3.43 6.89 -4.42
N ARG A 159 3.94 6.62 -3.21
CA ARG A 159 4.62 7.64 -2.39
C ARG A 159 6.11 7.65 -2.68
N LEU A 160 6.74 8.78 -2.35
CA LEU A 160 8.17 8.92 -2.33
C LEU A 160 8.75 8.18 -1.11
N LEU A 161 9.43 7.06 -1.34
CA LEU A 161 10.03 6.20 -0.32
C LEU A 161 11.46 6.60 0.04
N ARG A 162 12.18 7.20 -0.91
CA ARG A 162 13.56 7.67 -0.73
C ARG A 162 13.66 9.12 -1.16
N PRO A 163 14.42 9.96 -0.43
CA PRO A 163 14.60 11.35 -0.80
C PRO A 163 15.26 11.44 -2.18
N VAL A 164 14.80 12.38 -2.99
CA VAL A 164 15.44 12.70 -4.27
C VAL A 164 16.73 13.46 -3.96
N SER A 165 17.88 12.88 -4.31
CA SER A 165 19.17 13.52 -4.07
C SER A 165 19.33 14.76 -4.97
N GLY A 166 19.71 15.88 -4.36
CA GLY A 166 19.61 17.20 -4.94
C GLY A 166 20.36 17.39 -6.25
N ASN A 167 19.60 17.62 -7.32
CA ASN A 167 19.99 18.56 -8.37
C ASN A 167 18.75 19.25 -8.97
N THR A 168 17.84 19.74 -8.12
CA THR A 168 16.73 20.64 -8.52
C THR A 168 17.23 22.03 -8.99
N LYS A 169 18.55 22.25 -9.08
CA LYS A 169 19.16 23.54 -9.42
C LYS A 169 19.61 23.69 -10.87
N ASN A 170 19.39 22.71 -11.75
CA ASN A 170 19.57 22.91 -13.19
C ASN A 170 18.22 23.00 -13.90
N SER A 171 17.60 24.18 -13.81
CA SER A 171 16.28 24.51 -14.38
C SER A 171 16.18 24.45 -15.91
N LYS A 172 17.26 24.06 -16.60
CA LYS A 172 17.35 24.01 -18.07
C LYS A 172 17.21 22.60 -18.66
N LEU A 173 17.22 21.55 -17.84
CA LEU A 173 17.15 20.17 -18.31
C LEU A 173 15.76 19.57 -18.07
N PRO A 174 15.28 18.65 -18.93
CA PRO A 174 14.10 17.84 -18.65
C PRO A 174 14.24 17.03 -17.37
N TYR A 175 13.10 16.73 -16.74
CA TYR A 175 13.06 15.83 -15.59
C TYR A 175 13.06 14.38 -16.08
N PHE A 176 14.19 13.68 -15.92
CA PHE A 176 14.33 12.30 -16.38
C PHE A 176 13.90 11.33 -15.29
N LEU A 177 12.85 10.57 -15.59
CA LEU A 177 12.29 9.55 -14.72
C LEU A 177 12.58 8.19 -15.32
N ASN A 178 13.30 7.34 -14.59
CA ASN A 178 13.51 5.96 -15.03
C ASN A 178 12.39 5.06 -14.49
N LEU A 179 11.56 4.52 -15.39
CA LEU A 179 10.54 3.54 -15.05
C LEU A 179 11.08 2.12 -15.28
N SER A 180 11.52 1.48 -14.20
CA SER A 180 12.05 0.11 -14.19
C SER A 180 11.04 -0.92 -13.68
N GLY A 181 11.40 -2.21 -13.74
CA GLY A 181 10.57 -3.30 -13.23
C GLY A 181 10.95 -4.65 -13.80
N GLY A 182 10.52 -5.72 -13.14
CA GLY A 182 10.77 -7.10 -13.60
C GLY A 182 9.93 -7.52 -14.80
N ILE A 183 10.11 -8.77 -15.24
CA ILE A 183 9.24 -9.42 -16.22
C ILE A 183 7.78 -9.38 -15.73
N ALA A 184 6.85 -9.12 -16.67
CA ALA A 184 5.40 -9.10 -16.44
C ALA A 184 4.88 -8.13 -15.36
N SER A 185 5.73 -7.26 -14.82
CA SER A 185 5.39 -6.30 -13.75
C SER A 185 4.48 -5.14 -14.14
N GLY A 186 4.07 -5.04 -15.41
CA GLY A 186 3.12 -4.01 -15.86
C GLY A 186 3.74 -2.67 -16.28
N LYS A 187 5.07 -2.57 -16.41
CA LYS A 187 5.80 -1.37 -16.89
C LYS A 187 5.13 -0.66 -18.06
N LYS A 188 4.77 -1.40 -19.11
CA LYS A 188 4.17 -0.85 -20.34
C LYS A 188 2.80 -0.21 -20.06
N GLY A 189 1.99 -0.79 -19.18
CA GLY A 189 0.70 -0.23 -18.78
C GLY A 189 0.86 1.10 -18.04
N VAL A 190 1.76 1.14 -17.05
CA VAL A 190 2.08 2.38 -16.31
C VAL A 190 2.63 3.47 -17.24
N ALA A 191 3.56 3.10 -18.13
CA ALA A 191 4.14 4.04 -19.09
C ALA A 191 3.08 4.61 -20.05
N ASN A 192 2.20 3.77 -20.58
CA ASN A 192 1.10 4.19 -21.45
C ASN A 192 0.16 5.16 -20.71
N TYR A 193 -0.15 4.88 -19.44
CA TYR A 193 -1.00 5.73 -18.64
C TYR A 193 -0.38 7.12 -18.39
N LEU A 194 0.92 7.17 -18.05
CA LEU A 194 1.67 8.42 -17.93
C LEU A 194 1.65 9.24 -19.22
N LYS A 195 1.86 8.59 -20.37
CA LYS A 195 1.80 9.24 -21.68
C LYS A 195 0.40 9.79 -22.00
N GLN A 196 -0.64 8.98 -21.83
CA GLN A 196 -2.01 9.30 -22.25
C GLN A 196 -2.67 10.34 -21.35
N LYS A 197 -2.52 10.23 -20.02
CA LYS A 197 -3.20 11.11 -19.07
C LYS A 197 -2.42 12.39 -18.77
N TYR A 198 -1.10 12.29 -18.65
CA TYR A 198 -0.25 13.40 -18.21
C TYR A 198 0.61 14.00 -19.33
N GLY A 199 0.56 13.42 -20.54
CA GLY A 199 1.31 13.93 -21.68
C GLY A 199 2.83 13.73 -21.56
N PHE A 200 3.29 12.85 -20.68
CA PHE A 200 4.72 12.58 -20.52
C PHE A 200 5.30 11.93 -21.76
N GLU A 201 6.52 12.33 -22.11
CA GLU A 201 7.26 11.66 -23.17
C GLU A 201 7.77 10.32 -22.63
N VAL A 202 7.52 9.23 -23.36
CA VAL A 202 7.92 7.88 -22.95
C VAL A 202 8.83 7.31 -24.01
N ILE A 203 10.04 6.92 -23.59
CA ILE A 203 11.08 6.37 -24.46
C ILE A 203 11.42 4.96 -23.95
N ASP A 204 11.48 3.99 -24.85
CA ASP A 204 11.88 2.61 -24.52
C ASP A 204 13.41 2.49 -24.53
N TRP A 205 14.03 2.59 -23.36
CA TRP A 205 15.48 2.55 -23.20
C TRP A 205 16.09 1.25 -23.73
N ASP A 206 15.38 0.13 -23.57
CA ASP A 206 15.87 -1.19 -23.97
C ASP A 206 15.94 -1.33 -25.51
N GLN A 207 15.18 -0.51 -26.26
CA GLN A 207 15.14 -0.52 -27.73
C GLN A 207 16.05 0.52 -28.39
N LEU A 208 16.59 1.48 -27.63
CA LEU A 208 17.50 2.50 -28.16
C LEU A 208 18.86 1.91 -28.51
N ALA A 209 19.46 2.42 -29.60
CA ALA A 209 20.86 2.15 -29.91
C ALA A 209 21.80 2.82 -28.90
N GLU A 210 23.02 2.29 -28.75
CA GLU A 210 23.99 2.77 -27.77
C GLU A 210 24.39 4.25 -27.99
N GLU A 211 24.45 4.71 -29.24
CA GLU A 211 24.73 6.11 -29.58
C GLU A 211 23.59 7.05 -29.17
N GLU A 212 22.34 6.59 -29.28
CA GLU A 212 21.16 7.35 -28.86
C GLU A 212 21.10 7.49 -27.34
N ARG A 213 21.45 6.42 -26.60
CA ARG A 213 21.53 6.44 -25.13
C ARG A 213 22.53 7.45 -24.59
N LYS A 214 23.64 7.69 -25.30
CA LYS A 214 24.63 8.71 -24.93
C LYS A 214 24.12 10.12 -25.21
N THR A 215 23.42 10.31 -26.31
CA THR A 215 23.01 11.64 -26.78
C THR A 215 21.65 12.09 -26.25
N ILE A 216 20.82 11.20 -25.68
CA ILE A 216 19.47 11.54 -25.19
C ILE A 216 19.49 12.63 -24.12
N PHE A 217 20.44 12.58 -23.18
CA PHE A 217 20.57 13.60 -22.14
C PHE A 217 21.05 14.95 -22.69
N GLU A 218 21.82 14.92 -23.78
CA GLU A 218 22.34 16.12 -24.46
C GLU A 218 21.32 16.72 -25.42
N ARG A 219 20.53 15.91 -26.13
CA ARG A 219 19.55 16.36 -27.13
C ARG A 219 18.28 16.88 -26.49
N SER A 220 17.80 16.20 -25.45
CA SER A 220 16.60 16.62 -24.73
C SER A 220 16.83 17.86 -23.87
N SER A 221 18.09 18.22 -23.57
CA SER A 221 18.46 19.51 -22.94
C SER A 221 18.06 20.75 -23.73
N ARG A 222 17.70 20.61 -25.01
CA ARG A 222 17.20 21.69 -25.88
C ARG A 222 15.69 21.90 -25.76
N LEU A 223 15.02 21.13 -24.89
CA LEU A 223 13.59 21.22 -24.65
C LEU A 223 13.30 22.15 -23.45
N SER A 224 12.19 22.87 -23.53
CA SER A 224 11.72 23.82 -22.52
C SER A 224 11.69 23.21 -21.11
N SER A 225 12.09 24.00 -20.10
CA SER A 225 11.95 23.65 -18.69
C SER A 225 10.53 23.17 -18.38
N GLY A 226 10.39 22.05 -17.68
CA GLY A 226 9.09 21.49 -17.28
C GLY A 226 8.61 20.26 -18.08
N LYS A 227 9.38 19.77 -19.07
CA LYS A 227 9.08 18.47 -19.70
C LYS A 227 9.60 17.31 -18.86
N VAL A 228 8.71 16.37 -18.53
CA VAL A 228 9.06 15.08 -17.90
C VAL A 228 9.27 14.04 -19.00
N VAL A 229 10.43 13.38 -18.98
CA VAL A 229 10.80 12.30 -19.91
C VAL A 229 10.93 11.00 -19.11
N VAL A 230 10.11 10.02 -19.46
CA VAL A 230 10.07 8.70 -18.86
C VAL A 230 10.90 7.72 -19.69
N LEU A 231 12.03 7.28 -19.15
CA LEU A 231 12.87 6.24 -19.70
C LEU A 231 12.41 4.89 -19.16
N ARG A 232 11.69 4.10 -19.97
CA ARG A 232 11.25 2.76 -19.59
C ARG A 232 12.37 1.76 -19.85
N SER A 233 12.75 0.99 -18.83
CA SER A 233 13.81 -0.02 -18.94
C SER A 233 13.49 -1.29 -18.14
N SER A 234 14.19 -2.39 -18.44
CA SER A 234 14.07 -3.64 -17.67
C SER A 234 14.92 -3.66 -16.40
N LEU A 235 16.01 -2.88 -16.38
CA LEU A 235 16.90 -2.69 -15.25
C LEU A 235 17.03 -1.21 -14.90
N PRO A 236 17.24 -0.86 -13.62
CA PRO A 236 17.57 0.51 -13.24
C PRO A 236 18.75 1.04 -14.05
N ILE A 237 18.64 2.25 -14.57
CA ILE A 237 19.70 2.91 -15.32
C ILE A 237 20.56 3.69 -14.32
N GLU A 238 21.86 3.43 -14.30
CA GLU A 238 22.82 4.10 -13.42
C GLU A 238 23.41 5.32 -14.15
N ASN A 239 22.75 6.47 -14.07
CA ASN A 239 23.22 7.72 -14.67
C ASN A 239 22.83 8.93 -13.80
N ASN A 240 23.76 9.85 -13.57
CA ASN A 240 23.55 11.05 -12.74
C ASN A 240 22.51 12.03 -13.31
N SER A 241 22.15 11.90 -14.59
CA SER A 241 21.11 12.71 -15.23
C SER A 241 19.70 12.23 -14.89
N ILE A 242 19.56 11.02 -14.32
CA ILE A 242 18.27 10.48 -13.89
C ILE A 242 17.89 11.12 -12.55
N SER A 243 16.73 11.76 -12.53
CA SER A 243 16.22 12.47 -11.37
C SER A 243 15.56 11.52 -10.38
N GLU A 244 14.74 10.59 -10.86
CA GLU A 244 14.06 9.60 -10.02
C GLU A 244 14.02 8.21 -10.68
N LEU A 245 14.15 7.18 -9.84
CA LEU A 245 13.93 5.78 -10.18
C LEU A 245 12.55 5.35 -9.68
N TRP A 246 11.66 5.03 -10.61
CA TRP A 246 10.33 4.48 -10.35
C TRP A 246 10.30 3.01 -10.74
N THR A 247 9.70 2.15 -9.92
CA THR A 247 9.70 0.70 -10.18
C THR A 247 8.31 0.11 -10.13
N THR A 248 7.94 -0.65 -11.17
CA THR A 248 6.77 -1.53 -11.12
C THR A 248 7.17 -2.94 -10.69
N PHE A 249 6.40 -3.57 -9.81
CA PHE A 249 6.59 -4.95 -9.41
C PHE A 249 5.26 -5.68 -9.22
N ILE A 250 5.36 -7.01 -9.15
CA ILE A 250 4.31 -7.93 -8.73
C ILE A 250 4.97 -9.11 -8.02
N PRO A 251 4.25 -9.87 -7.18
CA PRO A 251 4.75 -11.12 -6.61
C PRO A 251 5.31 -12.07 -7.68
N PRO A 252 6.42 -12.82 -7.41
CA PRO A 252 7.01 -13.74 -8.36
C PRO A 252 6.01 -14.76 -8.94
N ILE A 253 5.09 -15.28 -8.11
CA ILE A 253 4.07 -16.23 -8.56
C ILE A 253 3.15 -15.65 -9.65
N GLU A 254 2.76 -14.38 -9.50
CA GLU A 254 1.94 -13.69 -10.50
C GLU A 254 2.77 -13.31 -11.73
N ALA A 255 4.06 -12.98 -11.55
CA ALA A 255 4.97 -12.77 -12.68
C ALA A 255 5.14 -14.03 -13.52
N ILE A 256 5.31 -15.19 -12.88
CA ILE A 256 5.41 -16.51 -13.52
C ILE A 256 4.13 -16.77 -14.31
N ARG A 257 2.97 -16.68 -13.67
CA ARG A 257 1.67 -16.89 -14.30
C ARG A 257 1.45 -15.98 -15.51
N ARG A 258 1.67 -14.67 -15.36
CA ARG A 258 1.51 -13.69 -16.46
C ARG A 258 2.50 -13.95 -17.60
N PHE A 259 3.74 -14.30 -17.28
CA PHE A 259 4.79 -14.52 -18.27
C PHE A 259 4.56 -15.82 -19.04
N SER A 260 4.21 -16.90 -18.33
CA SER A 260 3.81 -18.17 -18.93
C SER A 260 2.64 -17.98 -19.90
N LEU A 261 1.51 -17.43 -19.42
CA LEU A 261 0.31 -17.22 -20.23
C LEU A 261 0.56 -16.34 -21.47
N ARG A 262 1.36 -15.28 -21.32
CA ARG A 262 1.62 -14.34 -22.41
C ARG A 262 2.51 -14.92 -23.51
N ASN A 263 3.48 -15.76 -23.15
CA ASN A 263 4.47 -16.26 -24.11
C ASN A 263 4.26 -17.73 -24.49
N GLY A 264 3.26 -18.41 -23.92
CA GLY A 264 2.99 -19.82 -24.18
C GLY A 264 4.08 -20.76 -23.67
N ILE A 265 4.82 -20.37 -22.62
CA ILE A 265 5.89 -21.19 -22.02
C ILE A 265 5.40 -21.86 -20.73
N THR A 266 6.08 -22.91 -20.29
CA THR A 266 5.73 -23.61 -19.04
C THR A 266 5.98 -22.74 -17.80
N GLU A 267 5.28 -23.03 -16.70
CA GLU A 267 5.52 -22.33 -15.43
C GLU A 267 6.96 -22.55 -14.91
N GLU A 268 7.54 -23.72 -15.16
CA GLU A 268 8.93 -24.03 -14.78
C GLU A 268 9.94 -23.17 -15.55
N GLU A 269 9.79 -23.05 -16.87
CA GLU A 269 10.63 -22.18 -17.69
C GLU A 269 10.48 -20.71 -17.26
N ALA A 270 9.25 -20.26 -17.02
CA ALA A 270 8.96 -18.93 -16.53
C ALA A 270 9.60 -18.66 -15.16
N LYS A 271 9.52 -19.62 -14.24
CA LYS A 271 10.16 -19.57 -12.92
C LYS A 271 11.67 -19.46 -13.03
N ASN A 272 12.30 -20.27 -13.88
CA ASN A 272 13.75 -20.23 -14.10
C ASN A 272 14.19 -18.84 -14.59
N GLN A 273 13.52 -18.28 -15.61
CA GLN A 273 13.86 -16.95 -16.12
C GLN A 273 13.60 -15.82 -15.11
N ILE A 274 12.53 -15.92 -14.32
CA ILE A 274 12.23 -14.91 -13.30
C ILE A 274 13.20 -14.96 -12.13
N SER A 275 13.66 -16.16 -11.76
CA SER A 275 14.61 -16.35 -10.66
C SER A 275 15.99 -15.74 -10.91
N GLN A 276 16.38 -15.55 -12.19
CA GLN A 276 17.67 -14.94 -12.57
C GLN A 276 17.65 -13.41 -12.53
N GLN A 277 16.48 -12.78 -12.33
CA GLN A 277 16.38 -11.33 -12.27
C GLN A 277 16.70 -10.79 -10.87
N VAL A 278 17.08 -9.51 -10.84
CA VAL A 278 17.13 -8.71 -9.60
C VAL A 278 15.80 -8.84 -8.86
N SER A 279 15.89 -9.20 -7.58
CA SER A 279 14.74 -9.44 -6.72
C SER A 279 13.87 -8.18 -6.55
N ASN A 280 12.58 -8.35 -6.24
CA ASN A 280 11.69 -7.22 -5.94
C ASN A 280 12.23 -6.37 -4.79
N LYS A 281 12.74 -7.00 -3.73
CA LYS A 281 13.33 -6.31 -2.58
C LYS A 281 14.45 -5.37 -3.01
N GLU A 282 15.42 -5.89 -3.77
CA GLU A 282 16.56 -5.09 -4.21
C GLU A 282 16.16 -3.94 -5.15
N ARG A 283 15.16 -4.16 -6.03
CA ARG A 283 14.62 -3.07 -6.86
C ARG A 283 13.93 -2.00 -6.01
N ILE A 284 13.12 -2.40 -5.04
CA ILE A 284 12.38 -1.50 -4.14
C ILE A 284 13.36 -0.69 -3.29
N ASP A 285 14.38 -1.32 -2.71
CA ASP A 285 15.39 -0.67 -1.86
C ASP A 285 16.14 0.45 -2.58
N ARG A 286 16.28 0.36 -3.92
CA ARG A 286 16.91 1.39 -4.76
C ARG A 286 15.94 2.47 -5.24
N SER A 287 14.64 2.20 -5.23
CA SER A 287 13.62 3.04 -5.89
C SER A 287 13.18 4.24 -5.06
N HIS A 288 12.84 5.32 -5.75
CA HIS A 288 12.24 6.52 -5.16
C HIS A 288 10.73 6.34 -5.02
N VAL A 289 10.09 5.74 -6.02
CA VAL A 289 8.65 5.42 -6.02
C VAL A 289 8.44 4.01 -6.52
N VAL A 290 7.46 3.30 -5.96
CA VAL A 290 7.13 1.93 -6.35
C VAL A 290 5.64 1.78 -6.64
N PHE A 291 5.32 0.91 -7.61
CA PHE A 291 3.97 0.57 -8.03
C PHE A 291 3.79 -0.95 -8.01
N CYS A 292 2.66 -1.41 -7.48
CA CYS A 292 2.27 -2.81 -7.56
C CYS A 292 1.07 -2.96 -8.52
N THR A 293 1.28 -3.70 -9.61
CA THR A 293 0.25 -3.92 -10.65
C THR A 293 -0.50 -5.24 -10.47
N LEU A 294 -0.53 -5.77 -9.24
CA LEU A 294 -1.17 -7.04 -8.91
C LEU A 294 -2.70 -6.97 -9.04
N TRP A 295 -3.30 -5.86 -8.62
CA TRP A 295 -4.74 -5.67 -8.57
C TRP A 295 -5.31 -5.15 -9.89
N ASN A 296 -6.56 -4.70 -9.85
CA ASN A 296 -7.23 -4.11 -11.00
C ASN A 296 -6.53 -2.84 -11.50
N GLU A 297 -6.92 -2.40 -12.70
CA GLU A 297 -6.28 -1.27 -13.35
C GLU A 297 -6.51 0.06 -12.60
N GLN A 298 -7.67 0.24 -11.97
CA GLN A 298 -7.97 1.46 -11.20
C GLN A 298 -7.05 1.63 -10.00
N GLU A 299 -6.71 0.55 -9.31
CA GLU A 299 -5.74 0.55 -8.21
C GLU A 299 -4.34 0.98 -8.68
N THR A 300 -3.92 0.48 -9.84
CA THR A 300 -2.62 0.86 -10.43
C THR A 300 -2.64 2.34 -10.83
N ARG A 301 -3.72 2.79 -11.48
CA ARG A 301 -3.90 4.19 -11.90
C ARG A 301 -3.90 5.14 -10.71
N SER A 302 -4.57 4.80 -9.61
CA SER A 302 -4.58 5.58 -8.37
C SER A 302 -3.18 5.73 -7.76
N GLN A 303 -2.37 4.67 -7.76
CA GLN A 303 -0.96 4.75 -7.32
C GLN A 303 -0.15 5.70 -8.22
N VAL A 304 -0.33 5.62 -9.53
CA VAL A 304 0.36 6.51 -10.49
C VAL A 304 -0.08 7.95 -10.32
N ASP A 305 -1.38 8.20 -10.16
CA ASP A 305 -1.93 9.54 -9.94
C ASP A 305 -1.35 10.20 -8.69
N LYS A 306 -1.26 9.42 -7.60
CA LYS A 306 -0.63 9.85 -6.35
C LYS A 306 0.84 10.23 -6.55
N ALA A 307 1.59 9.40 -7.28
CA ALA A 307 2.99 9.65 -7.56
C ALA A 307 3.20 10.90 -8.43
N VAL A 308 2.38 11.08 -9.47
CA VAL A 308 2.45 12.25 -10.35
C VAL A 308 2.04 13.51 -9.62
N ALA A 309 0.98 13.50 -8.81
CA ALA A 309 0.59 14.65 -8.00
C ALA A 309 1.73 15.09 -7.07
N SER A 310 2.40 14.11 -6.44
CA SER A 310 3.57 14.36 -5.61
C SER A 310 4.75 14.88 -6.45
N LEU A 311 4.99 14.35 -7.65
CA LEU A 311 6.07 14.78 -8.55
C LEU A 311 5.89 16.23 -9.00
N MET A 312 4.69 16.60 -9.44
CA MET A 312 4.37 17.96 -9.92
C MET A 312 4.54 19.04 -8.85
N GLN A 313 4.51 18.69 -7.56
CA GLN A 313 4.81 19.63 -6.47
C GLN A 313 6.31 19.86 -6.27
N ARG A 314 7.17 18.98 -6.80
CA ARG A 314 8.63 19.03 -6.63
C ARG A 314 9.38 19.60 -7.83
N ILE A 315 8.72 19.73 -8.98
CA ILE A 315 9.33 20.14 -10.26
C ILE A 315 8.81 21.49 -10.75
#